data_AF-A0A151ZJG2-F1
#
_entry.id   AF-A0A151ZJG2-F1
#
_cell.length_a   1.000
_cell.length_b   1.000
_cell.length_c   1.000
_cell.angle_alpha   90.00
_cell.angle_beta   90.00
_cell.angle_gamma   90.00
#
_symmetry.space_group_name_H-M   'P 1'
#
loop_
_entity.id
_entity.type
_entity.pdbx_description
1 polymer ?
#
loop_
_entity_poly.entity_id
_entity_poly.type
_entity_poly.pdbx_seq_one_letter_code
_entity_poly.pdbx_strand_id
1 'polypeptide(L)'
;MHWIGIAERFNIIFGLALRLLSELELSDLSAIPSHLVSKVQDLNEYNPQIINKYSNLKKLKMECKLGHVGQFKNFTGTNVLYSTRVVGDFDDSDDSPNKFTTQESLSDILFNNNTFTNLNVNHVTISSILRNTTTINSNLRNVTLYYVEIHPDTLFHLFENSPNLTKLLLNNIVLTPLLPFNMVLESLPKLKSLQNLYIEVGYENYVSFQSIVTMLNTITVSEITIKFIKILYESVDHVFSSEITNTSIKNLKVTTANFHPYHQELNHFKFLQIWKDKSHIETFKSGKPTFDITHYLDDMVALKSLIFDEYSIETRDHYFAKLVQSASKITSLSLIKNSIHYHSNVYNPVDILQNHSLTSLSLCSVSVSNAISILDCKHPTITTLSLHITVDDILITDLIPVIQSNTTLTSLELIFAMPLIPNEYDRFDFLTKILKVNRTLESIKLPQLGKFKMSVIQEFKEILFNNRTIKRIHFPFFYQTDTMELLELFNRYFIVTKYFENK
;
A
#
# COMPACT_ATOMS: atom_id res chain seq x y z
N MET A 1 5.61 -33.35 6.86
CA MET A 1 6.41 -33.72 5.67
C MET A 1 5.62 -34.35 4.52
N HIS A 2 4.31 -34.63 4.64
CA HIS A 2 3.50 -35.23 3.55
C HIS A 2 3.44 -34.37 2.26
N TRP A 3 3.45 -33.04 2.39
CA TRP A 3 3.39 -32.12 1.26
C TRP A 3 4.64 -32.14 0.36
N ILE A 4 5.83 -32.47 0.89
CA ILE A 4 7.07 -32.54 0.11
C ILE A 4 6.99 -33.68 -0.90
N GLY A 5 6.53 -34.86 -0.46
CA GLY A 5 6.32 -36.01 -1.35
C GLY A 5 5.25 -35.74 -2.42
N ILE A 6 4.24 -34.92 -2.12
CA ILE A 6 3.26 -34.46 -3.12
C ILE A 6 3.95 -33.53 -4.13
N ALA A 7 4.70 -32.54 -3.66
CA ALA A 7 5.41 -31.60 -4.53
C ALA A 7 6.41 -32.34 -5.45
N GLU A 8 7.10 -33.33 -4.93
CA GLU A 8 8.05 -34.15 -5.69
C GLU A 8 7.34 -35.04 -6.72
N ARG A 9 6.26 -35.73 -6.32
CA ARG A 9 5.46 -36.56 -7.23
C ARG A 9 4.89 -35.77 -8.42
N PHE A 10 4.52 -34.51 -8.20
CA PHE A 10 3.89 -33.66 -9.22
C PHE A 10 4.81 -32.56 -9.77
N ASN A 11 6.11 -32.59 -9.42
CA ASN A 11 7.11 -31.58 -9.82
C ASN A 11 6.64 -30.12 -9.57
N ILE A 12 6.02 -29.89 -8.43
CA ILE A 12 5.52 -28.57 -8.04
C ILE A 12 6.70 -27.73 -7.55
N ILE A 13 6.99 -26.64 -8.28
CA ILE A 13 7.98 -25.65 -7.87
C ILE A 13 7.33 -24.66 -6.89
N PHE A 14 7.97 -24.45 -5.73
CA PHE A 14 7.43 -23.60 -4.68
C PHE A 14 8.46 -22.59 -4.13
N GLY A 15 7.99 -21.73 -3.22
CA GLY A 15 8.82 -20.78 -2.48
C GLY A 15 8.76 -21.06 -0.98
N LEU A 16 9.88 -20.84 -0.29
CA LEU A 16 10.01 -21.01 1.15
C LEU A 16 9.99 -19.65 1.86
N ALA A 17 9.15 -19.53 2.89
CA ALA A 17 9.16 -18.41 3.81
C ALA A 17 9.75 -18.89 5.14
N LEU A 18 10.86 -18.30 5.56
CA LEU A 18 11.60 -18.74 6.75
C LEU A 18 11.33 -17.84 7.97
N ARG A 19 10.29 -17.01 7.88
CA ARG A 19 9.72 -16.19 8.96
C ARG A 19 9.40 -17.13 10.13
N LEU A 20 9.99 -16.89 11.32
CA LEU A 20 9.87 -17.67 12.58
C LEU A 20 10.99 -18.69 12.86
N LEU A 21 12.01 -18.80 12.02
CA LEU A 21 13.02 -19.85 12.16
C LEU A 21 14.37 -19.29 12.63
N SER A 22 14.38 -18.50 13.71
CA SER A 22 15.62 -17.96 14.30
C SER A 22 16.60 -19.06 14.78
N GLU A 23 16.19 -20.33 14.78
CA GLU A 23 16.92 -21.46 15.34
C GLU A 23 16.98 -22.71 14.43
N LEU A 24 16.51 -22.67 13.17
CA LEU A 24 16.68 -23.87 12.31
C LEU A 24 18.14 -24.01 11.90
N GLU A 25 18.71 -25.16 12.20
CA GLU A 25 19.97 -25.58 11.59
C GLU A 25 19.72 -25.90 10.09
N LEU A 26 20.72 -25.74 9.24
CA LEU A 26 20.60 -26.13 7.81
C LEU A 26 20.25 -27.62 7.62
N SER A 27 20.52 -28.44 8.64
CA SER A 27 20.14 -29.85 8.75
C SER A 27 18.62 -30.03 8.67
N ASP A 28 17.83 -29.14 9.26
CA ASP A 28 16.36 -29.19 9.24
C ASP A 28 15.78 -28.91 7.84
N LEU A 29 16.51 -28.16 7.01
CA LEU A 29 16.14 -27.92 5.63
C LEU A 29 16.55 -29.08 4.71
N SER A 30 17.36 -30.04 5.15
CA SER A 30 17.96 -31.09 4.29
C SER A 30 16.92 -31.97 3.61
N ALA A 31 15.75 -32.14 4.24
CA ALA A 31 14.63 -32.90 3.69
C ALA A 31 13.92 -32.23 2.50
N ILE A 32 14.25 -30.98 2.17
CA ILE A 32 13.61 -30.24 1.07
C ILE A 32 14.43 -30.42 -0.22
N PRO A 33 13.86 -31.01 -1.29
CA PRO A 33 14.56 -31.22 -2.54
C PRO A 33 15.02 -29.90 -3.19
N SER A 34 16.31 -29.85 -3.57
CA SER A 34 16.97 -28.65 -4.08
C SER A 34 16.32 -28.05 -5.33
N HIS A 35 15.79 -28.91 -6.20
CA HIS A 35 15.23 -28.54 -7.49
C HIS A 35 13.77 -28.03 -7.40
N LEU A 36 13.07 -28.21 -6.28
CA LEU A 36 11.68 -27.76 -6.14
C LEU A 36 11.56 -26.33 -5.63
N VAL A 37 12.65 -25.73 -5.13
CA VAL A 37 12.63 -24.40 -4.54
C VAL A 37 13.10 -23.35 -5.56
N SER A 38 12.21 -22.40 -5.89
CA SER A 38 12.53 -21.29 -6.80
C SER A 38 12.62 -19.93 -6.12
N LYS A 39 12.16 -19.83 -4.88
CA LYS A 39 12.14 -18.59 -4.11
C LYS A 39 12.39 -18.89 -2.64
N VAL A 40 13.20 -18.06 -1.99
CA VAL A 40 13.35 -18.04 -0.54
C VAL A 40 13.09 -16.61 -0.04
N GLN A 41 12.33 -16.46 1.04
CA GLN A 41 12.00 -15.16 1.62
C GLN A 41 12.09 -15.14 3.14
N ASP A 42 12.25 -13.92 3.65
CA ASP A 42 12.30 -13.58 5.08
C ASP A 42 13.51 -14.21 5.79
N LEU A 43 14.66 -14.20 5.10
CA LEU A 43 15.97 -14.52 5.70
C LEU A 43 16.47 -13.33 6.51
N ASN A 44 16.87 -13.58 7.75
CA ASN A 44 17.45 -12.54 8.61
C ASN A 44 18.87 -12.12 8.19
N GLU A 45 19.55 -12.98 7.43
CA GLU A 45 20.93 -12.75 6.98
C GLU A 45 21.21 -13.39 5.61
N TYR A 46 22.26 -12.92 4.95
CA TYR A 46 22.80 -13.58 3.77
C TYR A 46 23.49 -14.88 4.17
N ASN A 47 23.03 -16.00 3.60
CA ASN A 47 23.61 -17.31 3.84
C ASN A 47 23.95 -17.99 2.50
N PRO A 48 25.25 -18.09 2.13
CA PRO A 48 25.66 -18.68 0.86
C PRO A 48 25.35 -20.18 0.77
N GLN A 49 25.26 -20.88 1.91
CA GLN A 49 24.93 -22.31 1.93
C GLN A 49 23.48 -22.55 1.47
N ILE A 50 22.55 -21.65 1.82
CA ILE A 50 21.16 -21.71 1.34
C ILE A 50 21.10 -21.50 -0.17
N ILE A 51 21.86 -20.54 -0.69
CA ILE A 51 21.90 -20.23 -2.12
C ILE A 51 22.46 -21.41 -2.91
N ASN A 52 23.58 -21.98 -2.45
CA ASN A 52 24.23 -23.10 -3.12
C ASN A 52 23.42 -24.40 -3.03
N LYS A 53 22.55 -24.54 -2.01
CA LYS A 53 21.71 -25.71 -1.83
C LYS A 53 20.60 -25.82 -2.87
N TYR A 54 19.96 -24.71 -3.24
CA TYR A 54 18.77 -24.73 -4.08
C TYR A 54 19.10 -24.38 -5.54
N SER A 55 19.29 -25.40 -6.36
CA SER A 55 19.73 -25.26 -7.76
C SER A 55 18.77 -24.48 -8.66
N ASN A 56 17.47 -24.48 -8.34
CA ASN A 56 16.44 -23.76 -9.09
C ASN A 56 16.08 -22.39 -8.50
N LEU A 57 16.85 -21.89 -7.52
CA LEU A 57 16.59 -20.62 -6.87
C LEU A 57 16.69 -19.46 -7.87
N LYS A 58 15.59 -18.70 -8.01
CA LYS A 58 15.50 -17.53 -8.89
C LYS A 58 15.36 -16.22 -8.12
N LYS A 59 14.82 -16.26 -6.90
CA LYS A 59 14.51 -15.07 -6.09
C LYS A 59 14.88 -15.27 -4.64
N LEU A 60 15.59 -14.30 -4.07
CA LEU A 60 15.94 -14.26 -2.65
C LEU A 60 15.45 -12.95 -2.03
N LYS A 61 14.71 -13.02 -0.94
CA LYS A 61 14.29 -11.85 -0.15
C LYS A 61 14.87 -11.93 1.26
N MET A 62 15.66 -10.92 1.62
CA MET A 62 16.36 -10.80 2.90
C MET A 62 15.82 -9.61 3.70
N GLU A 63 15.81 -9.73 5.02
CA GLU A 63 15.54 -8.65 5.98
C GLU A 63 16.68 -8.61 7.00
N CYS A 64 17.56 -7.62 6.87
CA CYS A 64 18.78 -7.51 7.65
C CYS A 64 18.66 -6.37 8.66
N LYS A 65 18.88 -6.69 9.94
CA LYS A 65 19.04 -5.69 10.99
C LYS A 65 20.49 -5.22 11.08
N LEU A 66 20.71 -3.91 11.18
CA LEU A 66 22.06 -3.33 11.17
C LEU A 66 22.96 -3.75 12.33
N GLY A 67 22.44 -4.33 13.41
CA GLY A 67 23.27 -4.95 14.47
C GLY A 67 24.16 -6.11 14.00
N HIS A 68 23.96 -6.62 12.77
CA HIS A 68 24.66 -7.80 12.25
C HIS A 68 25.42 -7.55 10.93
N VAL A 69 26.05 -6.38 10.76
CA VAL A 69 26.74 -5.91 9.53
C VAL A 69 27.80 -6.88 8.96
N GLY A 70 28.34 -7.83 9.73
CA GLY A 70 29.28 -8.85 9.24
C GLY A 70 28.75 -9.73 8.10
N GLN A 71 27.43 -9.73 7.86
CA GLN A 71 26.72 -10.70 7.02
C GLN A 71 26.81 -10.44 5.51
N PHE A 72 27.20 -9.25 5.05
CA PHE A 72 27.31 -8.94 3.61
C PHE A 72 28.74 -9.04 3.04
N LYS A 73 29.75 -9.28 3.88
CA LYS A 73 31.17 -9.24 3.47
C LYS A 73 31.55 -10.26 2.38
N ASN A 74 30.76 -11.32 2.20
CA ASN A 74 31.00 -12.40 1.22
C ASN A 74 29.89 -12.52 0.16
N PHE A 75 29.21 -11.41 -0.13
CA PHE A 75 28.14 -11.41 -1.13
C PHE A 75 28.74 -11.51 -2.56
N THR A 76 28.48 -12.61 -3.27
CA THR A 76 29.07 -12.89 -4.60
C THR A 76 28.03 -12.97 -5.72
N GLY A 77 26.87 -12.35 -5.53
CA GLY A 77 25.63 -12.59 -6.27
C GLY A 77 25.79 -12.88 -7.76
N THR A 78 25.32 -14.05 -8.20
CA THR A 78 25.14 -14.38 -9.62
C THR A 78 23.87 -15.20 -9.83
N ASN A 79 23.14 -14.92 -10.91
CA ASN A 79 21.93 -15.60 -11.41
C ASN A 79 20.66 -15.62 -10.52
N VAL A 80 20.67 -14.97 -9.36
CA VAL A 80 19.50 -14.83 -8.48
C VAL A 80 19.04 -13.37 -8.40
N LEU A 81 17.74 -13.12 -8.40
CA LEU A 81 17.18 -11.80 -8.15
C LEU A 81 17.10 -11.52 -6.65
N TYR A 82 17.87 -10.54 -6.18
CA TYR A 82 17.95 -10.20 -4.76
C TYR A 82 17.02 -9.04 -4.40
N SER A 83 16.31 -9.19 -3.30
CA SER A 83 15.52 -8.15 -2.64
C SER A 83 15.98 -8.05 -1.20
N THR A 84 16.30 -6.85 -0.73
CA THR A 84 16.75 -6.67 0.65
C THR A 84 15.96 -5.57 1.35
N ARG A 85 15.69 -5.79 2.63
CA ARG A 85 15.22 -4.78 3.57
C ARG A 85 16.28 -4.60 4.64
N VAL A 86 16.82 -3.39 4.77
CA VAL A 86 17.76 -3.01 5.83
C VAL A 86 17.00 -2.14 6.82
N VAL A 87 17.07 -2.49 8.10
CA VAL A 87 16.36 -1.78 9.18
C VAL A 87 17.37 -1.46 10.29
N GLY A 88 17.42 -0.19 10.71
CA GLY A 88 18.10 0.20 11.94
C GLY A 88 17.35 -0.28 13.18
N ASP A 89 18.01 -0.30 14.34
CA ASP A 89 17.33 -0.69 15.59
C ASP A 89 16.46 0.47 16.10
N PHE A 90 15.25 0.13 16.55
CA PHE A 90 14.41 1.03 17.33
C PHE A 90 14.64 0.65 18.79
N ASP A 91 15.17 1.57 19.58
CA ASP A 91 15.09 1.41 21.02
C ASP A 91 13.71 1.93 21.43
N ASP A 92 12.81 1.04 21.89
CA ASP A 92 11.45 1.39 22.32
C ASP A 92 11.45 2.32 23.55
N SER A 93 12.62 2.62 24.13
CA SER A 93 12.78 3.41 25.35
C SER A 93 13.18 4.88 25.15
N ASP A 94 13.57 5.30 23.95
CA ASP A 94 13.94 6.68 23.63
C ASP A 94 13.19 7.17 22.37
N ASP A 95 12.51 8.31 22.45
CA ASP A 95 11.80 8.99 21.34
C ASP A 95 12.74 9.42 20.19
N SER A 96 14.05 9.16 20.31
CA SER A 96 15.02 9.30 19.23
C SER A 96 15.47 7.93 18.74
N PRO A 97 15.19 7.54 17.48
CA PRO A 97 15.69 6.27 16.95
C PRO A 97 17.21 6.29 17.00
N ASN A 98 17.83 5.28 17.63
CA ASN A 98 19.26 5.06 17.56
C ASN A 98 19.64 4.81 16.08
N LYS A 99 20.02 5.87 15.36
CA LYS A 99 20.36 5.78 13.93
C LYS A 99 21.70 5.08 13.78
N PHE A 100 21.67 3.83 13.32
CA PHE A 100 22.89 3.09 13.00
C PHE A 100 23.53 3.66 11.74
N THR A 101 24.80 4.03 11.84
CA THR A 101 25.59 4.47 10.69
C THR A 101 26.16 3.26 9.97
N THR A 102 25.87 3.13 8.68
CA THR A 102 26.47 2.08 7.84
C THR A 102 27.96 2.31 7.69
N GLN A 103 28.75 1.24 7.73
CA GLN A 103 30.12 1.28 7.22
C GLN A 103 30.10 1.54 5.70
N GLU A 104 31.16 2.18 5.17
CA GLU A 104 31.29 2.47 3.73
C GLU A 104 31.11 1.22 2.86
N SER A 105 31.70 0.09 3.28
CA SER A 105 31.58 -1.19 2.59
C SER A 105 30.14 -1.68 2.43
N LEU A 106 29.27 -1.41 3.41
CA LEU A 106 27.85 -1.74 3.29
C LEU A 106 27.15 -0.79 2.31
N SER A 107 27.51 0.50 2.33
CA SER A 107 26.97 1.47 1.38
C SER A 107 27.30 1.08 -0.06
N ASP A 108 28.53 0.64 -0.32
CA ASP A 108 28.94 0.14 -1.64
C ASP A 108 28.14 -1.11 -2.05
N ILE A 109 27.94 -2.06 -1.14
CA ILE A 109 27.15 -3.26 -1.44
C ILE A 109 25.71 -2.89 -1.82
N LEU A 110 25.09 -1.97 -1.09
CA LEU A 110 23.70 -1.57 -1.30
C LEU A 110 23.52 -0.71 -2.56
N PHE A 111 24.45 0.21 -2.84
CA PHE A 111 24.27 1.27 -3.83
C PHE A 111 25.27 1.23 -5.00
N ASN A 112 26.29 0.36 -5.00
CA ASN A 112 27.38 0.36 -5.97
C ASN A 112 27.84 -1.05 -6.45
N ASN A 113 27.11 -2.13 -6.13
CA ASN A 113 27.49 -3.50 -6.53
C ASN A 113 26.57 -4.14 -7.59
N ASN A 114 25.57 -3.43 -8.12
CA ASN A 114 24.60 -3.97 -9.09
C ASN A 114 23.91 -5.29 -8.66
N THR A 115 23.70 -5.46 -7.37
CA THR A 115 23.22 -6.71 -6.79
C THR A 115 21.69 -6.80 -6.77
N PHE A 116 21.04 -5.75 -6.29
CA PHE A 116 19.66 -5.81 -5.84
C PHE A 116 18.69 -5.39 -6.94
N THR A 117 17.58 -6.10 -7.05
CA THR A 117 16.41 -5.66 -7.81
C THR A 117 15.52 -4.74 -6.98
N ASN A 118 15.41 -5.03 -5.68
CA ASN A 118 14.63 -4.25 -4.72
C ASN A 118 15.47 -3.92 -3.49
N LEU A 119 15.52 -2.65 -3.14
CA LEU A 119 16.21 -2.15 -1.97
C LEU A 119 15.24 -1.35 -1.10
N ASN A 120 15.08 -1.74 0.16
CA ASN A 120 14.30 -1.02 1.15
C ASN A 120 15.18 -0.73 2.36
N VAL A 121 15.37 0.54 2.70
CA VAL A 121 16.21 0.97 3.82
C VAL A 121 15.37 1.85 4.75
N ASN A 122 15.30 1.50 6.03
CA ASN A 122 14.48 2.19 7.02
C ASN A 122 15.30 2.55 8.27
N HIS A 123 15.24 3.81 8.69
CA HIS A 123 15.86 4.31 9.94
C HIS A 123 17.38 4.05 9.99
N VAL A 124 18.11 4.52 8.98
CA VAL A 124 19.54 4.27 8.81
C VAL A 124 20.28 5.56 8.44
N THR A 125 21.50 5.73 8.95
CA THR A 125 22.45 6.73 8.44
C THR A 125 23.41 6.08 7.44
N ILE A 126 23.40 6.55 6.20
CA ILE A 126 24.13 6.00 5.07
C ILE A 126 25.33 6.88 4.76
N SER A 127 26.51 6.28 4.85
CA SER A 127 27.80 6.95 4.61
C SER A 127 28.05 7.18 3.11
N SER A 128 29.10 7.92 2.78
CA SER A 128 29.55 8.02 1.39
C SER A 128 29.98 6.65 0.87
N ILE A 129 29.68 6.39 -0.40
CA ILE A 129 30.25 5.25 -1.15
C ILE A 129 31.69 5.54 -1.57
N LEU A 130 32.44 4.50 -1.88
CA LEU A 130 33.79 4.60 -2.45
C LEU A 130 33.66 4.91 -3.96
N ARG A 131 33.88 6.16 -4.35
CA ARG A 131 33.78 6.63 -5.76
C ARG A 131 34.77 5.96 -6.74
N ASN A 132 35.67 5.10 -6.27
CA ASN A 132 36.74 4.52 -7.10
C ASN A 132 36.23 3.45 -8.08
N THR A 133 35.00 2.97 -7.91
CA THR A 133 34.33 2.05 -8.84
C THR A 133 32.95 2.60 -9.15
N THR A 134 32.72 3.10 -10.37
CA THR A 134 31.38 3.49 -10.82
C THR A 134 30.69 2.28 -11.44
N THR A 135 29.94 1.53 -10.65
CA THR A 135 29.17 0.39 -11.16
C THR A 135 27.79 0.84 -11.62
N ILE A 136 27.39 0.44 -12.82
CA ILE A 136 26.00 0.65 -13.27
C ILE A 136 25.09 -0.38 -12.58
N ASN A 137 24.15 0.09 -11.77
CA ASN A 137 23.11 -0.71 -11.10
C ASN A 137 21.98 -1.08 -12.06
N SER A 138 22.31 -1.80 -13.14
CA SER A 138 21.37 -2.23 -14.18
C SER A 138 20.28 -3.19 -13.69
N ASN A 139 20.45 -3.86 -12.53
CA ASN A 139 19.49 -4.77 -11.92
C ASN A 139 18.46 -4.06 -11.04
N LEU A 140 18.76 -2.86 -10.53
CA LEU A 140 17.91 -2.15 -9.59
C LEU A 140 16.63 -1.66 -10.28
N ARG A 141 15.48 -1.96 -9.67
CA ARG A 141 14.14 -1.58 -10.17
C ARG A 141 13.37 -0.76 -9.17
N ASN A 142 13.47 -1.09 -7.89
CA ASN A 142 12.70 -0.44 -6.83
C ASN A 142 13.59 -0.04 -5.66
N VAL A 143 13.51 1.22 -5.27
CA VAL A 143 14.18 1.76 -4.08
C VAL A 143 13.16 2.38 -3.14
N THR A 144 13.29 2.09 -1.86
CA THR A 144 12.52 2.69 -0.77
C THR A 144 13.49 3.14 0.31
N LEU A 145 13.50 4.43 0.60
CA LEU A 145 14.27 5.03 1.69
C LEU A 145 13.27 5.71 2.64
N TYR A 146 13.31 5.35 3.92
CA TYR A 146 12.35 5.79 4.94
C TYR A 146 13.06 6.22 6.22
N TYR A 147 12.93 7.50 6.59
CA TYR A 147 13.69 8.13 7.69
C TYR A 147 15.19 7.83 7.60
N VAL A 148 15.79 8.15 6.47
CA VAL A 148 17.20 7.87 6.18
C VAL A 148 17.98 9.17 6.17
N GLU A 149 19.10 9.20 6.88
CA GLU A 149 20.15 10.19 6.66
C GLU A 149 21.12 9.62 5.62
N ILE A 150 21.47 10.38 4.58
CA ILE A 150 22.31 9.86 3.49
C ILE A 150 23.29 10.90 3.00
N HIS A 151 24.52 10.46 2.76
CA HIS A 151 25.50 11.29 2.10
C HIS A 151 25.05 11.64 0.66
N PRO A 152 25.09 12.92 0.23
CA PRO A 152 24.63 13.34 -1.08
C PRO A 152 25.24 12.55 -2.24
N ASP A 153 26.54 12.24 -2.14
CA ASP A 153 27.25 11.47 -3.17
C ASP A 153 26.63 10.09 -3.40
N THR A 154 26.21 9.40 -2.33
CA THR A 154 25.59 8.09 -2.41
C THR A 154 24.22 8.19 -3.07
N LEU A 155 23.43 9.20 -2.71
CA LEU A 155 22.09 9.41 -3.28
C LEU A 155 22.16 9.80 -4.76
N PHE A 156 23.06 10.71 -5.14
CA PHE A 156 23.19 11.14 -6.53
C PHE A 156 23.85 10.07 -7.40
N HIS A 157 24.80 9.30 -6.85
CA HIS A 157 25.31 8.13 -7.54
C HIS A 157 24.20 7.12 -7.85
N LEU A 158 23.31 6.85 -6.89
CA LEU A 158 22.13 6.01 -7.11
C LEU A 158 21.28 6.54 -8.27
N PHE A 159 21.04 7.85 -8.34
CA PHE A 159 20.24 8.44 -9.41
C PHE A 159 20.91 8.38 -10.78
N GLU A 160 22.22 8.57 -10.83
CA GLU A 160 22.99 8.60 -12.07
C GLU A 160 23.29 7.20 -12.62
N ASN A 161 23.40 6.19 -11.75
CA ASN A 161 23.87 4.85 -12.11
C ASN A 161 22.78 3.77 -12.05
N SER A 162 21.50 4.14 -11.94
CA SER A 162 20.38 3.18 -11.91
C SER A 162 19.44 3.36 -13.11
N PRO A 163 19.89 3.04 -14.35
CA PRO A 163 19.17 3.39 -15.57
C PRO A 163 17.81 2.70 -15.71
N ASN A 164 17.59 1.59 -15.00
CA ASN A 164 16.37 0.80 -15.06
C ASN A 164 15.46 0.98 -13.83
N LEU A 165 15.73 1.97 -12.97
CA LEU A 165 14.92 2.23 -11.79
C LEU A 165 13.51 2.67 -12.20
N THR A 166 12.51 1.86 -11.86
CA THR A 166 11.09 2.10 -12.19
C THR A 166 10.29 2.68 -11.03
N LYS A 167 10.73 2.44 -9.78
CA LYS A 167 10.06 2.94 -8.57
C LYS A 167 11.04 3.52 -7.57
N LEU A 168 10.72 4.73 -7.08
CA LEU A 168 11.49 5.42 -6.07
C LEU A 168 10.55 5.97 -4.99
N LEU A 169 10.82 5.61 -3.74
CA LEU A 169 10.16 6.17 -2.56
C LEU A 169 11.20 6.84 -1.67
N LEU A 170 11.05 8.14 -1.47
CA LEU A 170 11.85 8.97 -0.57
C LEU A 170 10.91 9.49 0.52
N ASN A 171 11.07 9.03 1.76
CA ASN A 171 10.28 9.51 2.89
C ASN A 171 11.21 10.01 3.99
N ASN A 172 11.11 11.30 4.31
CA ASN A 172 11.86 11.96 5.37
C ASN A 172 13.36 11.70 5.25
N ILE A 173 13.90 11.99 4.06
CA ILE A 173 15.33 11.85 3.76
C ILE A 173 16.05 13.13 4.17
N VAL A 174 17.14 12.98 4.91
CA VAL A 174 18.03 14.07 5.32
C VAL A 174 19.37 13.88 4.64
N LEU A 175 19.91 14.95 4.08
CA LEU A 175 21.26 14.93 3.51
C LEU A 175 22.27 15.20 4.61
N THR A 176 23.37 14.44 4.64
CA THR A 176 24.47 14.63 5.60
C THR A 176 25.79 14.80 4.85
N PRO A 177 26.49 15.95 4.93
CA PRO A 177 26.15 17.14 5.72
C PRO A 177 24.83 17.80 5.26
N LEU A 178 24.21 18.59 6.15
CA LEU A 178 22.91 19.22 5.92
C LEU A 178 22.95 20.11 4.68
N LEU A 179 22.17 19.75 3.67
CA LEU A 179 22.05 20.47 2.41
C LEU A 179 20.57 20.65 2.04
N PRO A 180 20.22 21.69 1.25
CA PRO A 180 18.84 21.91 0.83
C PRO A 180 18.30 20.74 0.03
N PHE A 181 17.06 20.33 0.35
CA PHE A 181 16.40 19.22 -0.34
C PHE A 181 16.11 19.53 -1.84
N ASN A 182 16.18 20.81 -2.23
CA ASN A 182 16.02 21.26 -3.61
C ASN A 182 16.93 20.50 -4.59
N MET A 183 18.17 20.20 -4.21
CA MET A 183 19.12 19.47 -5.07
C MET A 183 18.67 18.04 -5.38
N VAL A 184 17.94 17.41 -4.44
CA VAL A 184 17.33 16.10 -4.67
C VAL A 184 16.26 16.22 -5.75
N LEU A 185 15.38 17.22 -5.64
CA LEU A 185 14.32 17.47 -6.62
C LEU A 185 14.86 17.75 -8.02
N GLU A 186 15.91 18.57 -8.11
CA GLU A 186 16.58 18.93 -9.38
C GLU A 186 17.25 17.74 -10.05
N SER A 187 17.60 16.69 -9.29
CA SER A 187 18.26 15.49 -9.81
C SER A 187 17.28 14.40 -10.27
N LEU A 188 16.03 14.42 -9.80
CA LEU A 188 15.02 13.42 -10.18
C LEU A 188 14.76 13.29 -11.70
N PRO A 189 14.75 14.37 -12.50
CA PRO A 189 14.56 14.28 -13.95
C PRO A 189 15.64 13.47 -14.69
N LYS A 190 16.77 13.16 -14.04
CA LYS A 190 17.81 12.27 -14.59
C LYS A 190 17.33 10.81 -14.66
N LEU A 191 16.35 10.40 -13.83
CA LEU A 191 15.81 9.05 -13.77
C LEU A 191 14.80 8.77 -14.90
N LYS A 192 15.29 8.49 -16.11
CA LYS A 192 14.45 8.36 -17.32
C LYS A 192 13.48 7.18 -17.34
N SER A 193 13.78 6.10 -16.62
CA SER A 193 12.91 4.91 -16.56
C SER A 193 11.90 4.93 -15.43
N LEU A 194 11.88 6.02 -14.63
CA LEU A 194 11.06 6.10 -13.44
C LEU A 194 9.58 6.24 -13.80
N GLN A 195 8.77 5.29 -13.34
CA GLN A 195 7.32 5.29 -13.55
C GLN A 195 6.58 5.73 -12.30
N ASN A 196 7.08 5.36 -11.12
CA ASN A 196 6.41 5.57 -9.84
C ASN A 196 7.32 6.33 -8.87
N LEU A 197 6.88 7.49 -8.41
CA LEU A 197 7.62 8.37 -7.51
C LEU A 197 6.80 8.70 -6.27
N TYR A 198 7.37 8.47 -5.09
CA TYR A 198 6.84 8.96 -3.83
C TYR A 198 7.87 9.86 -3.16
N ILE A 199 7.45 11.06 -2.76
CA ILE A 199 8.30 12.01 -2.04
C ILE A 199 7.51 12.54 -0.84
N GLU A 200 8.09 12.38 0.34
CA GLU A 200 7.68 13.05 1.56
C GLU A 200 8.88 13.77 2.18
N VAL A 201 8.74 15.08 2.38
CA VAL A 201 9.75 15.93 3.02
C VAL A 201 9.20 16.42 4.35
N GLY A 202 9.80 15.92 5.42
CA GLY A 202 9.42 16.17 6.81
C GLY A 202 9.85 17.52 7.35
N TYR A 203 9.69 17.71 8.67
CA TYR A 203 10.00 18.97 9.37
C TYR A 203 11.49 19.33 9.42
N GLU A 204 12.39 18.36 9.24
CA GLU A 204 13.83 18.58 9.31
C GLU A 204 14.40 19.25 8.05
N ASN A 205 13.66 19.24 6.95
CA ASN A 205 14.07 19.82 5.69
C ASN A 205 13.10 20.93 5.25
N TYR A 206 13.61 21.82 4.43
CA TYR A 206 12.81 22.79 3.68
C TYR A 206 12.97 22.56 2.19
N VAL A 207 11.95 22.93 1.44
CA VAL A 207 11.93 22.83 -0.01
C VAL A 207 11.38 24.13 -0.59
N SER A 208 11.97 24.62 -1.68
CA SER A 208 11.42 25.78 -2.38
C SER A 208 10.23 25.37 -3.24
N PHE A 209 9.20 26.21 -3.28
CA PHE A 209 8.04 26.03 -4.14
C PHE A 209 8.45 25.95 -5.62
N GLN A 210 9.40 26.79 -6.05
CA GLN A 210 9.88 26.80 -7.42
C GLN A 210 10.57 25.49 -7.81
N SER A 211 11.35 24.87 -6.91
CA SER A 211 11.95 23.56 -7.15
C SER A 211 10.89 22.46 -7.28
N ILE A 212 9.78 22.54 -6.52
CA ILE A 212 8.65 21.61 -6.68
C ILE A 212 8.01 21.76 -8.06
N VAL A 213 7.66 22.99 -8.47
CA VAL A 213 7.04 23.24 -9.78
C VAL A 213 7.96 22.80 -10.91
N THR A 214 9.25 23.15 -10.84
CA THR A 214 10.25 22.76 -11.84
C THR A 214 10.38 21.24 -11.94
N MET A 215 10.46 20.54 -10.80
CA MET A 215 10.53 19.08 -10.76
C MET A 215 9.26 18.46 -11.36
N LEU A 216 8.07 18.93 -10.97
CA LEU A 216 6.81 18.46 -11.54
C LEU A 216 6.74 18.69 -13.05
N ASN A 217 7.28 19.79 -13.59
CA ASN A 217 7.29 20.06 -15.02
C ASN A 217 8.31 19.25 -15.84
N THR A 218 9.29 18.63 -15.19
CA THR A 218 10.42 17.98 -15.89
C THR A 218 10.48 16.46 -15.74
N ILE A 219 9.84 15.89 -14.73
CA ILE A 219 9.71 14.43 -14.57
C ILE A 219 8.77 13.82 -15.61
N THR A 220 8.98 12.54 -15.93
CA THR A 220 8.17 11.77 -16.91
C THR A 220 7.39 10.63 -16.27
N VAL A 221 7.26 10.64 -14.95
CA VAL A 221 6.58 9.60 -14.16
C VAL A 221 5.09 9.54 -14.50
N SER A 222 4.53 8.34 -14.47
CA SER A 222 3.08 8.13 -14.65
C SER A 222 2.32 8.15 -13.32
N GLU A 223 2.99 7.82 -12.21
CA GLU A 223 2.43 7.83 -10.87
C GLU A 223 3.30 8.65 -9.92
N ILE A 224 2.68 9.62 -9.23
CA ILE A 224 3.36 10.44 -8.24
C ILE A 224 2.54 10.61 -6.96
N THR A 225 3.22 10.53 -5.83
CA THR A 225 2.74 11.00 -4.53
C THR A 225 3.70 12.05 -3.98
N ILE A 226 3.18 13.23 -3.64
CA ILE A 226 3.97 14.29 -3.00
C ILE A 226 3.35 14.74 -1.67
N LYS A 227 4.22 14.94 -0.68
CA LYS A 227 3.91 15.52 0.63
C LYS A 227 5.06 16.40 1.10
N PHE A 228 4.81 17.70 1.26
CA PHE A 228 5.82 18.66 1.68
C PHE A 228 5.34 19.42 2.91
N ILE A 229 6.02 19.26 4.03
CA ILE A 229 5.61 19.84 5.32
C ILE A 229 6.10 21.30 5.48
N LYS A 230 7.24 21.66 4.89
CA LYS A 230 7.80 23.02 4.97
C LYS A 230 8.19 23.54 3.58
N ILE A 231 7.29 24.29 2.96
CA ILE A 231 7.50 24.88 1.63
C ILE A 231 7.87 26.36 1.77
N LEU A 232 9.07 26.74 1.32
CA LEU A 232 9.49 28.12 1.19
C LEU A 232 9.03 28.68 -0.15
N TYR A 233 8.65 29.96 -0.17
CA TYR A 233 8.17 30.64 -1.37
C TYR A 233 8.65 32.10 -1.37
N GLU A 234 8.75 32.70 -2.55
CA GLU A 234 9.23 34.08 -2.73
C GLU A 234 8.14 35.11 -2.47
N SER A 235 6.96 34.90 -3.07
CA SER A 235 5.77 35.73 -2.87
C SER A 235 4.49 34.93 -3.14
N VAL A 236 3.36 35.42 -2.64
CA VAL A 236 2.04 34.82 -2.89
C VAL A 236 1.69 34.90 -4.38
N ASP A 237 1.97 36.03 -5.02
CA ASP A 237 1.76 36.22 -6.46
C ASP A 237 2.56 35.20 -7.29
N HIS A 238 3.80 34.92 -6.90
CA HIS A 238 4.63 33.92 -7.57
C HIS A 238 4.01 32.51 -7.47
N VAL A 239 3.43 32.18 -6.31
CA VAL A 239 2.76 30.88 -6.11
C VAL A 239 1.56 30.72 -7.03
N PHE A 240 0.71 31.74 -7.14
CA PHE A 240 -0.52 31.67 -7.96
C PHE A 240 -0.29 31.92 -9.45
N SER A 241 0.80 32.59 -9.84
CA SER A 241 1.17 32.79 -11.25
C SER A 241 2.01 31.65 -11.84
N SER A 242 2.49 30.72 -11.01
CA SER A 242 3.18 29.52 -11.48
C SER A 242 2.25 28.59 -12.25
N GLU A 243 2.81 27.81 -13.18
CA GLU A 243 2.06 26.81 -13.95
C GLU A 243 2.72 25.43 -13.91
N ILE A 244 1.91 24.39 -13.69
CA ILE A 244 2.28 23.00 -13.92
C ILE A 244 1.71 22.57 -15.28
N THR A 245 2.60 22.15 -16.18
CA THR A 245 2.28 21.77 -17.56
C THR A 245 2.52 20.29 -17.85
N ASN A 246 2.76 19.49 -16.82
CA ASN A 246 3.06 18.06 -16.98
C ASN A 246 1.82 17.26 -17.41
N THR A 247 1.97 16.53 -18.52
CA THR A 247 0.92 15.65 -19.09
C THR A 247 1.25 14.16 -18.97
N SER A 248 2.43 13.81 -18.44
CA SER A 248 2.86 12.41 -18.23
C SER A 248 2.21 11.77 -17.01
N ILE A 249 1.88 12.59 -16.00
CA ILE A 249 1.32 12.13 -14.72
C ILE A 249 -0.15 11.72 -14.92
N LYS A 250 -0.42 10.43 -14.70
CA LYS A 250 -1.76 9.83 -14.80
C LYS A 250 -2.36 9.55 -13.42
N ASN A 251 -1.54 9.19 -12.45
CA ASN A 251 -1.94 8.90 -11.09
C ASN A 251 -1.31 9.92 -10.14
N LEU A 252 -2.12 10.84 -9.64
CA LEU A 252 -1.68 11.96 -8.82
C LEU A 252 -2.19 11.82 -7.39
N LYS A 253 -1.28 11.72 -6.41
CA LYS A 253 -1.58 11.94 -5.01
C LYS A 253 -0.91 13.21 -4.50
N VAL A 254 -1.73 14.15 -4.02
CA VAL A 254 -1.26 15.39 -3.38
C VAL A 254 -1.86 15.55 -1.99
N THR A 255 -1.02 15.88 -1.01
CA THR A 255 -1.47 16.30 0.32
C THR A 255 -1.51 17.81 0.43
N THR A 256 -1.98 18.34 1.56
CA THR A 256 -1.96 19.77 1.86
C THR A 256 -0.53 20.32 1.78
N ALA A 257 -0.40 21.49 1.14
CA ALA A 257 0.84 22.24 1.04
C ALA A 257 0.96 23.18 2.25
N ASN A 258 2.05 23.08 2.99
CA ASN A 258 2.29 23.87 4.20
C ASN A 258 3.39 24.91 3.96
N PHE A 259 2.97 26.13 3.62
CA PHE A 259 3.86 27.23 3.28
C PHE A 259 4.46 27.90 4.52
N HIS A 260 5.75 28.26 4.42
CA HIS A 260 6.54 28.89 5.47
C HIS A 260 7.31 30.10 4.90
N PRO A 261 7.21 31.29 5.51
CA PRO A 261 6.33 31.64 6.64
C PRO A 261 4.85 31.51 6.29
N TYR A 262 3.99 31.31 7.29
CA TYR A 262 2.55 31.17 7.07
C TYR A 262 1.97 32.43 6.40
N HIS A 263 1.07 32.22 5.43
CA HIS A 263 0.29 33.29 4.80
C HIS A 263 -1.16 32.84 4.60
N GLN A 264 -2.11 33.71 4.94
CA GLN A 264 -3.54 33.38 4.95
C GLN A 264 -4.06 32.95 3.57
N GLU A 265 -3.66 33.64 2.50
CA GLU A 265 -4.08 33.33 1.12
C GLU A 265 -3.62 31.94 0.65
N LEU A 266 -2.49 31.46 1.16
CA LEU A 266 -1.93 30.16 0.78
C LEU A 266 -2.52 29.00 1.60
N ASN A 267 -3.30 29.28 2.65
CA ASN A 267 -3.90 28.27 3.52
C ASN A 267 -4.84 27.31 2.76
N HIS A 268 -5.41 27.77 1.66
CA HIS A 268 -6.30 26.99 0.79
C HIS A 268 -5.68 26.64 -0.57
N PHE A 269 -4.40 26.93 -0.76
CA PHE A 269 -3.69 26.60 -2.00
C PHE A 269 -3.78 25.10 -2.30
N LYS A 270 -3.97 24.76 -3.57
CA LYS A 270 -3.92 23.39 -4.09
C LYS A 270 -3.10 23.37 -5.36
N PHE A 271 -2.26 22.34 -5.51
CA PHE A 271 -1.51 22.12 -6.75
C PHE A 271 -2.40 22.04 -8.00
N LEU A 272 -3.65 21.58 -7.87
CA LEU A 272 -4.61 21.57 -8.98
C LEU A 272 -4.98 22.96 -9.52
N GLN A 273 -4.90 24.02 -8.70
CA GLN A 273 -5.24 25.39 -9.12
C GLN A 273 -4.28 25.91 -10.19
N ILE A 274 -3.02 25.50 -10.11
CA ILE A 274 -1.94 25.91 -11.03
C ILE A 274 -1.65 24.86 -12.09
N TRP A 275 -2.43 23.77 -12.13
CA TRP A 275 -2.26 22.73 -13.13
C TRP A 275 -3.02 23.07 -14.40
N LYS A 276 -2.27 23.39 -15.46
CA LYS A 276 -2.81 23.94 -16.70
C LYS A 276 -3.74 22.96 -17.41
N ASP A 277 -3.28 21.74 -17.63
CA ASP A 277 -4.03 20.67 -18.28
C ASP A 277 -4.13 19.44 -17.38
N LYS A 278 -5.37 19.10 -17.00
CA LYS A 278 -5.70 18.00 -16.08
C LYS A 278 -6.31 16.80 -16.81
N SER A 279 -6.46 16.87 -18.14
CA SER A 279 -7.22 15.90 -18.92
C SER A 279 -6.60 14.50 -18.93
N HIS A 280 -5.31 14.40 -18.60
CA HIS A 280 -4.53 13.17 -18.60
C HIS A 280 -4.58 12.40 -17.27
N ILE A 281 -5.12 13.00 -16.20
CA ILE A 281 -5.20 12.39 -14.88
C ILE A 281 -6.27 11.30 -14.89
N GLU A 282 -5.87 10.04 -14.73
CA GLU A 282 -6.74 8.87 -14.67
C GLU A 282 -7.14 8.54 -13.23
N THR A 283 -6.27 8.81 -12.26
CA THR A 283 -6.54 8.63 -10.82
C THR A 283 -6.11 9.87 -10.05
N PHE A 284 -7.03 10.45 -9.29
CA PHE A 284 -6.72 11.51 -8.34
C PHE A 284 -6.91 11.02 -6.91
N LYS A 285 -5.91 11.28 -6.07
CA LYS A 285 -5.93 10.95 -4.66
C LYS A 285 -5.56 12.16 -3.80
N SER A 286 -6.32 12.40 -2.74
CA SER A 286 -6.01 13.43 -1.76
C SER A 286 -6.23 12.93 -0.33
N GLY A 287 -5.62 13.63 0.63
CA GLY A 287 -5.89 13.43 2.05
C GLY A 287 -7.26 14.00 2.44
N LYS A 288 -7.30 14.80 3.52
CA LYS A 288 -8.54 15.45 3.95
C LYS A 288 -9.13 16.29 2.81
N PRO A 289 -10.45 16.17 2.50
CA PRO A 289 -11.14 17.01 1.52
C PRO A 289 -11.23 18.44 2.04
N THR A 290 -10.11 19.15 2.01
CA THR A 290 -9.99 20.54 2.47
C THR A 290 -10.47 21.53 1.43
N PHE A 291 -10.89 21.04 0.26
CA PHE A 291 -11.39 21.84 -0.86
C PHE A 291 -12.43 21.06 -1.65
N ASP A 292 -13.23 21.81 -2.38
CA ASP A 292 -14.25 21.26 -3.27
C ASP A 292 -13.61 20.86 -4.60
N ILE A 293 -13.42 19.56 -4.83
CA ILE A 293 -12.82 19.06 -6.07
C ILE A 293 -13.79 19.13 -7.25
N THR A 294 -15.10 19.28 -7.01
CA THR A 294 -16.12 19.16 -8.06
C THR A 294 -15.92 20.16 -9.20
N HIS A 295 -15.31 21.32 -8.89
CA HIS A 295 -14.95 22.34 -9.87
C HIS A 295 -13.88 21.94 -10.89
N TYR A 296 -13.13 20.86 -10.63
CA TYR A 296 -12.06 20.40 -11.52
C TYR A 296 -12.43 19.12 -12.27
N LEU A 297 -13.55 18.47 -11.94
CA LEU A 297 -13.87 17.15 -12.49
C LEU A 297 -14.14 17.18 -14.00
N ASP A 298 -14.71 18.28 -14.50
CA ASP A 298 -14.96 18.44 -15.95
C ASP A 298 -13.66 18.59 -16.76
N ASP A 299 -12.63 19.22 -16.18
CA ASP A 299 -11.30 19.33 -16.78
C ASP A 299 -10.55 17.99 -16.81
N MET A 300 -10.86 17.09 -15.85
CA MET A 300 -10.20 15.79 -15.69
C MET A 300 -10.86 14.71 -16.56
N VAL A 301 -10.84 14.91 -17.88
CA VAL A 301 -11.59 14.08 -18.85
C VAL A 301 -11.26 12.58 -18.78
N ALA A 302 -10.01 12.20 -18.47
CA ALA A 302 -9.61 10.79 -18.35
C ALA A 302 -9.85 10.16 -16.96
N LEU A 303 -10.41 10.89 -16.00
CA LEU A 303 -10.52 10.46 -14.61
C LEU A 303 -11.45 9.27 -14.45
N LYS A 304 -10.89 8.15 -13.98
CA LYS A 304 -11.61 6.91 -13.69
C LYS A 304 -11.78 6.66 -12.19
N SER A 305 -10.85 7.16 -11.38
CA SER A 305 -10.79 6.86 -9.95
C SER A 305 -10.52 8.09 -9.10
N LEU A 306 -11.35 8.30 -8.09
CA LEU A 306 -11.22 9.38 -7.11
C LEU A 306 -11.10 8.79 -5.69
N ILE A 307 -10.04 9.15 -4.98
CA ILE A 307 -9.72 8.58 -3.66
C ILE A 307 -9.44 9.70 -2.64
N PHE A 308 -10.10 9.62 -1.49
CA PHE A 308 -9.82 10.46 -0.32
C PHE A 308 -9.38 9.57 0.84
N ASP A 309 -8.13 9.65 1.32
CA ASP A 309 -7.59 8.75 2.37
C ASP A 309 -7.66 9.27 3.81
N GLU A 310 -8.20 10.48 4.00
CA GLU A 310 -8.48 11.06 5.33
C GLU A 310 -9.84 11.80 5.32
N TYR A 311 -10.87 11.14 4.78
CA TYR A 311 -12.20 11.75 4.65
C TYR A 311 -12.88 11.93 6.02
N SER A 312 -13.34 13.15 6.33
CA SER A 312 -14.22 13.44 7.47
C SER A 312 -15.40 14.34 7.06
N ILE A 313 -16.62 13.95 7.42
CA ILE A 313 -17.87 14.69 7.13
C ILE A 313 -18.04 15.96 7.99
N GLU A 314 -17.10 16.26 8.89
CA GLU A 314 -17.03 17.59 9.52
C GLU A 314 -16.96 18.74 8.49
N THR A 315 -16.72 18.42 7.22
CA THR A 315 -16.76 19.34 6.09
C THR A 315 -18.10 19.27 5.33
N ARG A 316 -19.02 20.19 5.70
CA ARG A 316 -20.16 20.69 4.92
C ARG A 316 -21.27 19.66 4.60
N ASP A 317 -22.44 19.86 5.20
CA ASP A 317 -23.69 19.22 4.79
C ASP A 317 -23.84 19.31 3.26
N HIS A 318 -24.14 18.18 2.61
CA HIS A 318 -24.28 18.00 1.15
C HIS A 318 -23.03 17.87 0.28
N TYR A 319 -21.80 17.92 0.80
CA TYR A 319 -20.61 17.74 -0.05
C TYR A 319 -20.58 16.38 -0.77
N PHE A 320 -20.98 15.31 -0.08
CA PHE A 320 -21.07 13.97 -0.69
C PHE A 320 -22.04 13.92 -1.87
N ALA A 321 -23.25 14.47 -1.73
CA ALA A 321 -24.25 14.52 -2.79
C ALA A 321 -23.72 15.27 -4.02
N LYS A 322 -23.13 16.46 -3.79
CA LYS A 322 -22.50 17.25 -4.86
C LYS A 322 -21.38 16.47 -5.54
N LEU A 323 -20.54 15.78 -4.77
CA LEU A 323 -19.44 14.98 -5.29
C LEU A 323 -19.92 13.84 -6.19
N VAL A 324 -20.90 13.07 -5.73
CA VAL A 324 -21.47 11.94 -6.47
C VAL A 324 -22.15 12.40 -7.76
N GLN A 325 -22.90 13.50 -7.71
CA GLN A 325 -23.54 14.10 -8.89
C GLN A 325 -22.52 14.61 -9.91
N SER A 326 -21.45 15.27 -9.44
CA SER A 326 -20.42 15.85 -10.31
C SER A 326 -19.48 14.76 -10.88
N ALA A 327 -19.37 13.62 -10.21
CA ALA A 327 -18.54 12.47 -10.60
C ALA A 327 -19.18 11.57 -11.67
N SER A 328 -19.99 12.12 -12.59
CA SER A 328 -20.83 11.38 -13.54
C SER A 328 -20.09 10.51 -14.57
N LYS A 329 -18.76 10.66 -14.69
CA LYS A 329 -17.90 9.87 -15.58
C LYS A 329 -16.95 8.93 -14.83
N ILE A 330 -16.89 9.03 -13.51
CA ILE A 330 -15.95 8.29 -12.67
C ILE A 330 -16.51 6.89 -12.41
N THR A 331 -15.67 5.85 -12.56
CA THR A 331 -16.08 4.45 -12.32
C THR A 331 -15.75 3.97 -10.92
N SER A 332 -14.85 4.65 -10.21
CA SER A 332 -14.44 4.29 -8.85
C SER A 332 -14.37 5.51 -7.92
N LEU A 333 -15.14 5.48 -6.82
CA LEU A 333 -15.07 6.46 -5.74
C LEU A 333 -14.69 5.77 -4.43
N SER A 334 -13.67 6.30 -3.75
CA SER A 334 -13.21 5.77 -2.48
C SER A 334 -13.03 6.85 -1.42
N LEU A 335 -13.85 6.78 -0.37
CA LEU A 335 -13.79 7.61 0.81
C LEU A 335 -13.27 6.75 1.96
N ILE A 336 -12.02 6.96 2.35
CA ILE A 336 -11.32 6.21 3.38
C ILE A 336 -11.00 7.17 4.51
N LYS A 337 -11.17 6.70 5.75
CA LYS A 337 -10.78 7.42 6.96
C LYS A 337 -9.81 6.56 7.74
N ASN A 338 -8.62 7.09 7.99
CA ASN A 338 -7.58 6.41 8.76
C ASN A 338 -7.66 6.65 10.27
N SER A 339 -8.62 7.46 10.75
CA SER A 339 -8.78 7.80 12.18
C SER A 339 -9.97 7.11 12.85
N ILE A 340 -9.79 6.71 14.11
CA ILE A 340 -10.74 5.99 14.97
C ILE A 340 -11.78 6.94 15.58
N HIS A 341 -12.32 7.88 14.81
CA HIS A 341 -13.37 8.78 15.33
C HIS A 341 -14.76 8.15 15.14
N TYR A 342 -15.50 8.10 16.26
CA TYR A 342 -16.74 7.35 16.47
C TYR A 342 -18.00 7.94 15.80
N HIS A 343 -17.88 9.04 15.06
CA HIS A 343 -19.04 9.61 14.38
C HIS A 343 -19.29 8.87 13.07
N SER A 344 -20.47 8.26 12.96
CA SER A 344 -20.96 7.69 11.73
C SER A 344 -21.36 8.79 10.75
N ASN A 345 -20.90 8.64 9.52
CA ASN A 345 -21.34 9.37 8.35
C ASN A 345 -22.71 8.85 7.91
N VAL A 346 -23.60 9.75 7.50
CA VAL A 346 -24.89 9.38 6.89
C VAL A 346 -24.79 9.59 5.39
N TYR A 347 -24.71 8.50 4.62
CA TYR A 347 -24.76 8.54 3.17
C TYR A 347 -26.18 8.23 2.70
N ASN A 348 -26.82 9.18 2.02
CA ASN A 348 -28.17 8.97 1.50
C ASN A 348 -28.13 8.08 0.24
N PRO A 349 -28.78 6.91 0.24
CA PRO A 349 -28.81 6.04 -0.94
C PRO A 349 -29.40 6.71 -2.20
N VAL A 350 -30.30 7.69 -2.02
CA VAL A 350 -30.90 8.45 -3.14
C VAL A 350 -29.83 9.24 -3.90
N ASP A 351 -28.84 9.80 -3.19
CA ASP A 351 -27.74 10.54 -3.80
C ASP A 351 -26.82 9.60 -4.59
N ILE A 352 -26.56 8.40 -4.05
CA ILE A 352 -25.75 7.37 -4.71
C ILE A 352 -26.39 6.96 -6.04
N LEU A 353 -27.71 6.75 -6.05
CA LEU A 353 -28.49 6.35 -7.24
C LEU A 353 -28.48 7.38 -8.37
N GLN A 354 -28.11 8.64 -8.12
CA GLN A 354 -27.98 9.66 -9.16
C GLN A 354 -26.75 9.43 -10.06
N ASN A 355 -25.78 8.61 -9.63
CA ASN A 355 -24.58 8.35 -10.41
C ASN A 355 -24.71 7.05 -11.20
N HIS A 356 -24.66 7.15 -12.53
CA HIS A 356 -24.85 5.99 -13.41
C HIS A 356 -23.54 5.42 -13.96
N SER A 357 -22.37 5.91 -13.54
CA SER A 357 -21.06 5.47 -14.01
C SER A 357 -20.28 4.63 -12.98
N LEU A 358 -20.56 4.80 -11.69
CA LEU A 358 -19.84 4.12 -10.62
C LEU A 358 -20.05 2.60 -10.70
N THR A 359 -18.93 1.87 -10.79
CA THR A 359 -18.88 0.41 -10.68
C THR A 359 -18.26 -0.05 -9.36
N SER A 360 -17.48 0.82 -8.71
CA SER A 360 -16.81 0.57 -7.45
C SER A 360 -17.04 1.73 -6.48
N LEU A 361 -17.49 1.41 -5.26
CA LEU A 361 -17.72 2.38 -4.20
C LEU A 361 -17.10 1.89 -2.88
N SER A 362 -16.30 2.74 -2.25
CA SER A 362 -15.78 2.51 -0.90
C SER A 362 -16.16 3.67 0.00
N LEU A 363 -16.79 3.38 1.14
CA LEU A 363 -17.28 4.38 2.09
C LEU A 363 -16.72 4.11 3.48
N CYS A 364 -16.36 5.19 4.18
CA CYS A 364 -15.86 5.12 5.55
C CYS A 364 -16.89 5.60 6.58
N SER A 365 -16.75 5.13 7.83
CA SER A 365 -17.58 5.50 8.97
C SER A 365 -19.08 5.29 8.72
N VAL A 366 -19.48 4.17 8.14
CA VAL A 366 -20.89 3.86 7.83
C VAL A 366 -21.53 3.16 9.04
N SER A 367 -22.68 3.60 9.55
CA SER A 367 -23.39 2.84 10.60
C SER A 367 -23.97 1.51 10.06
N VAL A 368 -24.33 0.54 10.91
CA VAL A 368 -24.98 -0.70 10.43
C VAL A 368 -26.32 -0.38 9.75
N SER A 369 -27.12 0.51 10.36
CA SER A 369 -28.36 1.02 9.76
C SER A 369 -28.17 1.65 8.37
N ASN A 370 -27.11 2.45 8.19
CA ASN A 370 -26.83 3.06 6.90
C ASN A 370 -26.29 2.04 5.89
N ALA A 371 -25.48 1.07 6.32
CA ALA A 371 -25.01 -0.02 5.48
C ALA A 371 -26.17 -0.87 4.93
N ILE A 372 -27.19 -1.18 5.76
CA ILE A 372 -28.42 -1.84 5.32
C ILE A 372 -29.09 -1.04 4.21
N SER A 373 -29.28 0.27 4.42
CA SER A 373 -29.93 1.16 3.46
C SER A 373 -29.16 1.25 2.13
N ILE A 374 -27.83 1.27 2.17
CA ILE A 374 -26.96 1.28 0.99
C ILE A 374 -27.00 -0.06 0.25
N LEU A 375 -27.03 -1.19 0.97
CA LEU A 375 -27.11 -2.52 0.35
C LEU A 375 -28.47 -2.77 -0.30
N ASP A 376 -29.55 -2.29 0.33
CA ASP A 376 -30.92 -2.47 -0.14
C ASP A 376 -31.25 -1.62 -1.37
N CYS A 377 -30.51 -0.53 -1.61
CA CYS A 377 -30.70 0.31 -2.79
C CYS A 377 -30.37 -0.41 -4.12
N LYS A 378 -29.64 -1.54 -4.06
CA LYS A 378 -29.31 -2.43 -5.19
C LYS A 378 -28.90 -1.63 -6.43
N HIS A 379 -27.93 -0.73 -6.23
CA HIS A 379 -27.47 0.19 -7.26
C HIS A 379 -27.15 -0.57 -8.57
N PRO A 380 -27.68 -0.12 -9.73
CA PRO A 380 -27.68 -0.92 -10.96
C PRO A 380 -26.29 -1.17 -11.55
N THR A 381 -25.33 -0.26 -11.32
CA THR A 381 -23.99 -0.35 -11.90
C THR A 381 -22.89 -0.70 -10.91
N ILE A 382 -23.11 -0.56 -9.60
CA ILE A 382 -22.08 -0.83 -8.58
C ILE A 382 -22.01 -2.34 -8.39
N THR A 383 -20.88 -2.92 -8.77
CA THR A 383 -20.60 -4.36 -8.59
C THR A 383 -19.65 -4.62 -7.43
N THR A 384 -18.87 -3.61 -7.03
CA THR A 384 -17.89 -3.68 -5.94
C THR A 384 -18.21 -2.66 -4.87
N LEU A 385 -18.49 -3.12 -3.65
CA LEU A 385 -18.80 -2.27 -2.50
C LEU A 385 -17.88 -2.60 -1.32
N SER A 386 -17.26 -1.56 -0.76
CA SER A 386 -16.49 -1.64 0.49
C SER A 386 -17.06 -0.67 1.53
N LEU A 387 -17.40 -1.16 2.72
CA LEU A 387 -17.98 -0.37 3.80
C LEU A 387 -17.12 -0.52 5.05
N HIS A 388 -16.56 0.60 5.54
CA HIS A 388 -15.96 0.64 6.87
C HIS A 388 -17.05 0.99 7.88
N ILE A 389 -17.57 -0.04 8.54
CA ILE A 389 -18.73 0.04 9.40
C ILE A 389 -18.35 0.44 10.83
N THR A 390 -19.10 1.36 11.39
CA THR A 390 -19.15 1.70 12.82
C THR A 390 -20.39 1.05 13.44
N VAL A 391 -20.25 0.45 14.62
CA VAL A 391 -21.35 -0.21 15.31
C VAL A 391 -22.32 0.83 15.90
N ASP A 392 -23.61 0.66 15.65
CA ASP A 392 -24.73 1.36 16.29
C ASP A 392 -25.61 0.32 17.04
N ASP A 393 -26.82 0.69 17.48
CA ASP A 393 -27.71 -0.19 18.24
C ASP A 393 -28.30 -1.36 17.42
N ILE A 394 -27.99 -1.45 16.11
CA ILE A 394 -28.48 -2.49 15.21
C ILE A 394 -27.55 -3.72 15.25
N LEU A 395 -28.14 -4.92 15.18
CA LEU A 395 -27.37 -6.15 15.17
C LEU A 395 -26.71 -6.34 13.81
N ILE A 396 -25.44 -6.72 13.82
CA ILE A 396 -24.68 -7.04 12.59
C ILE A 396 -25.41 -8.11 11.74
N THR A 397 -26.10 -9.05 12.40
CA THR A 397 -26.90 -10.09 11.75
C THR A 397 -28.02 -9.55 10.86
N ASP A 398 -28.45 -8.32 11.07
CA ASP A 398 -29.50 -7.66 10.27
C ASP A 398 -28.99 -7.28 8.86
N LEU A 399 -27.67 -7.36 8.62
CA LEU A 399 -27.10 -7.28 7.27
C LEU A 399 -27.36 -8.54 6.43
N ILE A 400 -27.66 -9.70 7.05
CA ILE A 400 -27.80 -10.97 6.32
C ILE A 400 -28.90 -10.91 5.26
N PRO A 401 -30.15 -10.48 5.55
CA PRO A 401 -31.23 -10.50 4.55
C PRO A 401 -30.97 -9.57 3.36
N VAL A 402 -30.40 -8.38 3.61
CA VAL A 402 -30.07 -7.43 2.54
C VAL A 402 -28.92 -7.93 1.67
N ILE A 403 -27.90 -8.58 2.25
CA ILE A 403 -26.83 -9.21 1.45
C ILE A 403 -27.37 -10.39 0.65
N GLN A 404 -28.24 -11.23 1.25
CA GLN A 404 -28.83 -12.38 0.55
C GLN A 404 -29.64 -11.96 -0.67
N SER A 405 -30.41 -10.87 -0.56
CA SER A 405 -31.28 -10.39 -1.63
C SER A 405 -30.62 -9.40 -2.61
N ASN A 406 -29.37 -8.99 -2.36
CA ASN A 406 -28.62 -8.13 -3.27
C ASN A 406 -28.10 -8.94 -4.47
N THR A 407 -28.58 -8.57 -5.66
CA THR A 407 -28.29 -9.25 -6.92
C THR A 407 -27.38 -8.46 -7.86
N THR A 408 -26.89 -7.29 -7.45
CA THR A 408 -26.04 -6.42 -8.28
C THR A 408 -24.56 -6.53 -7.91
N LEU A 409 -24.25 -6.80 -6.63
CA LEU A 409 -22.88 -6.90 -6.14
C LEU A 409 -22.25 -8.25 -6.48
N THR A 410 -21.05 -8.20 -7.05
CA THR A 410 -20.16 -9.35 -7.23
C THR A 410 -19.03 -9.39 -6.19
N SER A 411 -18.71 -8.23 -5.58
CA SER A 411 -17.70 -8.13 -4.52
C SER A 411 -18.19 -7.25 -3.38
N LEU A 412 -18.20 -7.81 -2.16
CA LEU A 412 -18.56 -7.10 -0.94
C LEU A 412 -17.44 -7.18 0.10
N GLU A 413 -17.01 -6.02 0.60
CA GLU A 413 -16.07 -5.90 1.70
C GLU A 413 -16.70 -5.12 2.86
N LEU A 414 -16.79 -5.77 4.01
CA LEU A 414 -17.22 -5.17 5.25
C LEU A 414 -16.02 -5.11 6.21
N ILE A 415 -15.72 -3.93 6.74
CA ILE A 415 -14.58 -3.68 7.63
C ILE A 415 -15.09 -2.98 8.89
N PHE A 416 -14.95 -3.57 10.08
CA PHE A 416 -15.32 -2.85 11.32
C PHE A 416 -14.19 -1.97 11.82
N ALA A 417 -14.54 -0.75 12.25
CA ALA A 417 -13.63 0.10 13.02
C ALA A 417 -13.45 -0.49 14.43
N MET A 418 -12.22 -0.75 14.84
CA MET A 418 -11.86 -1.10 16.23
C MET A 418 -12.07 0.10 17.16
N PRO A 419 -12.31 -0.07 18.49
CA PRO A 419 -12.16 -1.30 19.29
C PRO A 419 -13.46 -1.91 19.86
N LEU A 420 -14.63 -1.33 19.60
CA LEU A 420 -15.86 -1.70 20.29
C LEU A 420 -16.74 -2.60 19.42
N ILE A 421 -16.70 -3.91 19.65
CA ILE A 421 -17.83 -4.78 19.31
C ILE A 421 -18.31 -5.46 20.60
N PRO A 422 -19.43 -5.02 21.20
CA PRO A 422 -20.02 -5.71 22.33
C PRO A 422 -20.61 -7.09 21.99
N ASN A 423 -20.83 -7.39 20.70
CA ASN A 423 -21.51 -8.59 20.23
C ASN A 423 -20.66 -9.39 19.24
N GLU A 424 -19.94 -10.40 19.74
CA GLU A 424 -19.21 -11.37 18.92
C GLU A 424 -20.19 -12.20 18.08
N TYR A 425 -20.43 -11.82 16.83
CA TYR A 425 -21.17 -12.67 15.89
C TYR A 425 -20.32 -13.88 15.49
N ASP A 426 -20.98 -14.98 15.14
CA ASP A 426 -20.32 -16.16 14.59
C ASP A 426 -20.09 -15.96 13.09
N ARG A 427 -18.81 -15.99 12.69
CA ARG A 427 -18.43 -15.70 11.29
C ARG A 427 -18.83 -16.83 10.34
N PHE A 428 -18.74 -18.09 10.78
CA PHE A 428 -19.14 -19.22 9.95
C PHE A 428 -20.64 -19.24 9.77
N ASP A 429 -21.41 -19.00 10.83
CA ASP A 429 -22.87 -18.89 10.73
C ASP A 429 -23.28 -17.75 9.80
N PHE A 430 -22.65 -16.58 9.92
CA PHE A 430 -22.90 -15.43 9.07
C PHE A 430 -22.62 -15.72 7.59
N LEU A 431 -21.45 -16.28 7.28
CA LEU A 431 -21.09 -16.69 5.92
C LEU A 431 -22.01 -17.79 5.38
N THR A 432 -22.28 -18.81 6.19
CA THR A 432 -23.16 -19.94 5.86
C THR A 432 -24.53 -19.41 5.45
N LYS A 433 -25.16 -18.55 6.26
CA LYS A 433 -26.47 -17.97 5.95
C LYS A 433 -26.45 -17.18 4.65
N ILE A 434 -25.44 -16.34 4.41
CA ILE A 434 -25.32 -15.56 3.17
C ILE A 434 -25.13 -16.49 1.96
N LEU A 435 -24.11 -17.34 2.00
CA LEU A 435 -23.69 -18.18 0.87
C LEU A 435 -24.66 -19.31 0.58
N LYS A 436 -25.57 -19.65 1.51
CA LYS A 436 -26.69 -20.56 1.26
C LYS A 436 -27.68 -20.02 0.23
N VAL A 437 -27.86 -18.70 0.19
CA VAL A 437 -28.89 -18.04 -0.63
C VAL A 437 -28.29 -17.19 -1.76
N ASN A 438 -27.29 -16.35 -1.48
CA ASN A 438 -26.74 -15.44 -2.47
C ASN A 438 -25.98 -16.22 -3.57
N ARG A 439 -26.26 -15.86 -4.83
CA ARG A 439 -25.66 -16.48 -6.03
C ARG A 439 -25.02 -15.47 -6.99
N THR A 440 -24.83 -14.23 -6.55
CA THR A 440 -24.18 -13.15 -7.33
C THR A 440 -22.77 -12.84 -6.81
N LEU A 441 -22.54 -12.94 -5.50
CA LEU A 441 -21.25 -12.63 -4.89
C LEU A 441 -20.16 -13.63 -5.31
N GLU A 442 -19.15 -13.12 -6.01
CA GLU A 442 -17.92 -13.83 -6.34
C GLU A 442 -16.84 -13.64 -5.27
N SER A 443 -16.90 -12.54 -4.51
CA SER A 443 -15.93 -12.20 -3.47
C SER A 443 -16.60 -11.62 -2.23
N ILE A 444 -16.25 -12.12 -1.05
CA ILE A 444 -16.69 -11.56 0.23
C ILE A 444 -15.53 -11.41 1.21
N LYS A 445 -15.46 -10.24 1.85
CA LYS A 445 -14.60 -9.99 3.02
C LYS A 445 -15.46 -9.57 4.18
N LEU A 446 -15.34 -10.30 5.28
CA LEU A 446 -16.00 -9.96 6.53
C LEU A 446 -15.01 -9.30 7.51
N PRO A 447 -15.52 -8.61 8.53
CA PRO A 447 -14.71 -7.97 9.55
C PRO A 447 -13.88 -8.94 10.40
N GLN A 448 -12.87 -8.38 11.08
CA GLN A 448 -11.83 -9.16 11.77
C GLN A 448 -12.21 -9.71 13.14
N LEU A 449 -13.28 -9.21 13.72
CA LEU A 449 -13.70 -9.51 15.09
C LEU A 449 -14.98 -10.34 15.03
N GLY A 450 -14.95 -11.56 15.58
CA GLY A 450 -16.05 -12.52 15.57
C GLY A 450 -15.56 -13.90 16.01
N LYS A 451 -16.45 -14.75 16.51
CA LYS A 451 -16.09 -16.10 16.98
C LYS A 451 -16.17 -17.12 15.86
N PHE A 452 -15.37 -18.17 15.99
CA PHE A 452 -15.46 -19.36 15.15
C PHE A 452 -16.06 -20.48 16.01
N LYS A 453 -17.30 -20.90 15.72
CA LYS A 453 -17.82 -22.13 16.34
C LYS A 453 -17.66 -23.29 15.36
N MET A 454 -16.91 -24.30 15.78
CA MET A 454 -16.66 -25.50 14.99
C MET A 454 -17.94 -26.29 14.67
N SER A 455 -19.01 -26.10 15.43
CA SER A 455 -20.30 -26.76 15.19
C SER A 455 -20.90 -26.49 13.80
N VAL A 456 -20.50 -25.41 13.12
CA VAL A 456 -21.04 -25.00 11.81
C VAL A 456 -20.09 -25.32 10.65
N ILE A 457 -18.91 -25.90 10.91
CA ILE A 457 -17.86 -26.07 9.89
C ILE A 457 -18.26 -27.04 8.77
N GLN A 458 -19.03 -28.09 9.09
CA GLN A 458 -19.49 -29.06 8.11
C GLN A 458 -20.57 -28.47 7.19
N GLU A 459 -21.55 -27.75 7.73
CA GLU A 459 -22.53 -27.03 6.92
C GLU A 459 -21.83 -25.99 6.02
N PHE A 460 -20.84 -25.28 6.55
CA PHE A 460 -20.04 -24.35 5.76
C PHE A 460 -19.31 -25.06 4.60
N LYS A 461 -18.67 -26.21 4.85
CA LYS A 461 -18.03 -27.04 3.82
C LYS A 461 -19.01 -27.43 2.72
N GLU A 462 -20.20 -27.91 3.08
CA GLU A 462 -21.24 -28.31 2.12
C GLU A 462 -21.74 -27.12 1.29
N ILE A 463 -21.98 -25.97 1.92
CA ILE A 463 -22.42 -24.75 1.22
C ILE A 463 -21.34 -24.28 0.24
N LEU A 464 -20.08 -24.27 0.65
CA LEU A 464 -18.98 -23.92 -0.24
C LEU A 464 -18.85 -24.92 -1.39
N PHE A 465 -19.05 -26.21 -1.16
CA PHE A 465 -18.99 -27.20 -2.22
C PHE A 465 -20.07 -26.96 -3.30
N ASN A 466 -21.26 -26.56 -2.85
CA ASN A 466 -22.45 -26.36 -3.69
C ASN A 466 -22.54 -24.95 -4.30
N ASN A 467 -21.92 -23.94 -3.68
CA ASN A 467 -21.88 -22.58 -4.21
C ASN A 467 -20.80 -22.47 -5.30
N ARG A 468 -21.23 -22.35 -6.56
CA ARG A 468 -20.33 -22.24 -7.73
C ARG A 468 -19.99 -20.79 -8.11
N THR A 469 -20.65 -19.81 -7.50
CA THR A 469 -20.44 -18.39 -7.79
C THR A 469 -19.28 -17.83 -6.98
N ILE A 470 -19.20 -18.17 -5.69
CA ILE A 470 -18.16 -17.65 -4.81
C ILE A 470 -16.79 -18.15 -5.26
N LYS A 471 -15.84 -17.24 -5.50
CA LYS A 471 -14.47 -17.55 -5.93
C LYS A 471 -13.45 -17.18 -4.85
N ARG A 472 -13.78 -16.21 -4.00
CA ARG A 472 -12.88 -15.63 -3.01
C ARG A 472 -13.58 -15.35 -1.69
N ILE A 473 -12.98 -15.81 -0.59
CA ILE A 473 -13.39 -15.47 0.77
C ILE A 473 -12.16 -14.98 1.52
N HIS A 474 -12.24 -13.76 2.05
CA HIS A 474 -11.16 -13.17 2.83
C HIS A 474 -11.37 -13.47 4.31
N PHE A 475 -10.44 -14.23 4.88
CA PHE A 475 -10.41 -14.54 6.31
C PHE A 475 -9.32 -13.72 7.01
N PRO A 476 -9.67 -12.92 8.02
CA PRO A 476 -8.68 -12.27 8.87
C PRO A 476 -8.20 -13.22 9.97
N PHE A 477 -6.88 -13.45 9.98
CA PHE A 477 -6.00 -14.08 10.98
C PHE A 477 -6.42 -15.44 11.60
N PHE A 478 -5.47 -16.39 11.68
CA PHE A 478 -5.59 -17.66 12.39
C PHE A 478 -4.44 -17.82 13.40
N TYR A 479 -4.75 -17.96 14.70
CA TYR A 479 -3.84 -18.59 15.66
C TYR A 479 -4.40 -20.00 15.89
N GLN A 480 -3.48 -20.99 15.88
CA GLN A 480 -3.65 -22.38 16.31
C GLN A 480 -4.22 -23.41 15.32
N THR A 481 -3.87 -24.66 15.65
CA THR A 481 -3.86 -25.97 14.98
C THR A 481 -5.15 -26.40 14.25
N ASP A 482 -6.23 -25.65 14.37
CA ASP A 482 -7.56 -26.04 13.91
C ASP A 482 -7.78 -25.75 12.40
N THR A 483 -6.77 -25.18 11.72
CA THR A 483 -6.78 -24.82 10.29
C THR A 483 -6.46 -25.94 9.31
N MET A 484 -5.96 -27.08 9.78
CA MET A 484 -5.59 -28.19 8.89
C MET A 484 -6.79 -28.75 8.11
N GLU A 485 -7.99 -28.72 8.68
CA GLU A 485 -9.21 -29.19 8.01
C GLU A 485 -9.80 -28.20 6.99
N LEU A 486 -9.41 -26.93 7.04
CA LEU A 486 -9.85 -25.90 6.08
C LEU A 486 -8.87 -25.76 4.90
N LEU A 487 -7.65 -26.27 5.05
CA LEU A 487 -6.60 -26.27 4.02
C LEU A 487 -7.01 -26.98 2.73
N GLU A 488 -7.79 -28.05 2.81
CA GLU A 488 -8.32 -28.74 1.63
C GLU A 488 -9.30 -27.87 0.82
N LEU A 489 -10.04 -26.96 1.48
CA LEU A 489 -10.94 -26.00 0.82
C LEU A 489 -10.16 -24.86 0.16
N PHE A 490 -8.98 -24.50 0.68
CA PHE A 490 -8.09 -23.46 0.13
C PHE A 490 -7.55 -23.82 -1.27
N ASN A 491 -7.58 -25.10 -1.66
CA ASN A 491 -7.16 -25.53 -3.00
C ASN A 491 -8.21 -25.22 -4.08
N ARG A 492 -9.49 -25.05 -3.73
CA ARG A 492 -10.58 -24.74 -4.67
C ARG A 492 -10.93 -23.25 -4.72
N TYR A 493 -10.69 -22.52 -3.62
CA TYR A 493 -11.03 -21.10 -3.47
C TYR A 493 -9.79 -20.28 -3.11
N PHE A 494 -9.66 -19.08 -3.67
CA PHE A 494 -8.55 -18.20 -3.28
C PHE A 494 -8.86 -17.62 -1.90
N ILE A 495 -8.33 -18.25 -0.86
CA ILE A 495 -8.51 -17.80 0.52
C ILE A 495 -7.29 -16.98 0.93
N VAL A 496 -7.52 -15.67 1.09
CA VAL A 496 -6.48 -14.70 1.42
C VAL A 496 -6.43 -14.54 2.92
N THR A 497 -5.32 -14.97 3.51
CA THR A 497 -4.92 -14.60 4.86
C THR A 497 -3.93 -13.44 4.77
N LYS A 498 -4.26 -12.29 5.38
CA LYS A 498 -3.28 -11.20 5.56
C LYS A 498 -2.73 -11.28 6.97
N TYR A 499 -1.42 -11.49 7.08
CA TYR A 499 -0.67 -11.38 8.33
C TYR A 499 -0.44 -9.88 8.60
N PHE A 500 -1.01 -9.37 9.68
CA PHE A 500 -0.63 -8.07 10.25
C PHE A 500 0.22 -8.37 11.48
N GLU A 501 1.51 -8.05 11.40
CA GLU A 501 2.32 -7.89 12.60
C GLU A 501 1.83 -6.59 13.25
N ASN A 502 1.09 -6.69 14.36
CA ASN A 502 1.21 -5.68 15.39
C ASN A 502 2.58 -5.95 16.04
N LYS A 503 3.59 -5.21 15.58
CA LYS A 503 4.71 -4.85 16.43
C LYS A 503 4.33 -3.53 17.08
#